data_AF-F3G1S8-F1
#
_entry.id   AF-F3G1S8-F1
#
_cell.length_a   1.000
_cell.length_b   1.000
_cell.length_c   1.000
_cell.angle_alpha   90.00
_cell.angle_beta   90.00
_cell.angle_gamma   90.00
#
_symmetry.space_group_name_H-M   'P 1'
#
loop_
_entity.id
_entity.type
_entity.pdbx_description
1 polymer ?
#
loop_
_entity_poly.entity_id
_entity_poly.type
_entity_poly.pdbx_seq_one_letter_code
_entity_poly.pdbx_strand_id
1 'polypeptide(L)'
;MAQPSTTYKFELNLTDLDRGVYESVKQTIARHPSETEERMTVRLLAYAFWYNEQLSFGRGLSDVDEPALWEKSLDDRVLHWIEVGQPDADRLTWCSRRTERTSLLAYGSPG
;
A
#
# COMPACT_ATOMS: atom_id res chain seq x y z
N MET A 1 1.32 -8.22 -25.80
CA MET A 1 0.89 -6.86 -25.41
C MET A 1 0.31 -6.96 -24.01
N ALA A 2 0.75 -6.14 -23.06
CA ALA A 2 0.21 -6.16 -21.70
C ALA A 2 -1.22 -5.61 -21.69
N GLN A 3 -2.12 -6.23 -20.92
CA GLN A 3 -3.48 -5.72 -20.74
C GLN A 3 -3.43 -4.36 -20.04
N PRO A 4 -4.31 -3.41 -20.39
CA PRO A 4 -4.34 -2.10 -19.75
C PRO A 4 -4.76 -2.23 -18.27
N SER A 5 -4.18 -1.40 -17.41
CA SER A 5 -4.62 -1.28 -16.01
C SER A 5 -6.03 -0.71 -15.92
N THR A 6 -6.85 -1.24 -15.03
CA THR A 6 -8.18 -0.67 -14.72
C THR A 6 -8.02 0.46 -13.70
N THR A 7 -8.64 1.61 -13.96
CA THR A 7 -8.59 2.77 -13.05
C THR A 7 -9.80 2.76 -12.11
N TYR A 8 -9.56 2.89 -10.81
CA TYR A 8 -10.57 3.01 -9.76
C TYR A 8 -10.50 4.39 -9.09
N LYS A 9 -11.66 4.90 -8.66
CA LYS A 9 -11.76 6.07 -7.79
C LYS A 9 -12.19 5.59 -6.40
N PHE A 10 -11.41 5.93 -5.40
CA PHE A 10 -11.66 5.59 -4.01
C PHE A 10 -11.94 6.86 -3.22
N GLU A 11 -13.11 6.93 -2.60
CA GLU A 11 -13.50 8.01 -1.69
C GLU A 11 -13.62 7.42 -0.29
N LEU A 12 -12.88 7.98 0.66
CA LEU A 12 -12.81 7.50 2.04
C LEU A 12 -13.14 8.65 2.99
N ASN A 13 -14.15 8.44 3.82
CA ASN A 13 -14.38 9.24 5.02
C ASN A 13 -13.80 8.45 6.21
N LEU A 14 -12.65 8.89 6.70
CA LEU A 14 -11.92 8.26 7.79
C LEU A 14 -12.29 8.91 9.12
N THR A 15 -12.62 8.08 10.10
CA THR A 15 -12.79 8.46 11.50
C THR A 15 -12.01 7.47 12.34
N ASP A 16 -10.75 7.79 12.59
CA ASP A 16 -9.83 7.00 13.40
C ASP A 16 -9.69 7.65 14.77
N LEU A 17 -10.36 7.06 15.77
CA LEU A 17 -10.40 7.58 17.13
C LEU A 17 -9.10 7.32 17.90
N ASP A 18 -8.35 6.28 17.52
CA ASP A 18 -7.11 5.90 18.21
C ASP A 18 -6.01 6.92 17.89
N ARG A 19 -5.98 7.42 16.64
CA ARG A 19 -5.04 8.44 16.17
C ARG A 19 -5.60 9.85 16.19
N GLY A 20 -6.91 10.02 16.43
CA GLY A 20 -7.60 11.31 16.35
C GLY A 20 -7.64 11.90 14.93
N VAL A 21 -7.71 11.05 13.90
CA VAL A 21 -7.69 11.45 12.48
C VAL A 21 -9.10 11.44 11.92
N TYR A 22 -9.52 12.57 11.34
CA TYR A 22 -10.85 12.77 10.77
C TYR A 22 -10.70 13.41 9.39
N GLU A 23 -10.84 12.63 8.34
CA GLU A 23 -10.44 13.04 6.99
C GLU A 23 -11.42 12.57 5.93
N SER A 24 -11.60 13.37 4.88
CA SER A 24 -12.33 13.00 3.67
C SER A 24 -11.37 13.04 2.49
N VAL A 25 -10.93 11.87 2.03
CA VAL A 25 -9.88 11.74 1.03
C VAL A 25 -10.35 11.04 -0.23
N LYS A 26 -9.78 11.46 -1.36
CA LYS A 26 -10.06 10.87 -2.68
C LYS A 26 -8.75 10.41 -3.30
N GLN A 27 -8.71 9.15 -3.75
CA GLN A 27 -7.56 8.57 -4.42
C GLN A 27 -7.93 7.94 -5.75
N THR A 28 -6.99 7.98 -6.69
CA THR A 28 -7.08 7.26 -7.97
C THR A 28 -6.12 6.09 -7.94
N ILE A 29 -6.64 4.87 -8.08
CA ILE A 29 -5.84 3.65 -8.03
C ILE A 29 -5.78 3.02 -9.41
N ALA A 30 -4.56 2.70 -9.86
CA ALA A 30 -4.36 1.81 -10.99
C ALA A 30 -4.29 0.35 -10.48
N ARG A 31 -5.18 -0.50 -10.99
CA ARG A 31 -5.19 -1.94 -10.75
C ARG A 31 -4.53 -2.64 -11.93
N HIS A 32 -3.37 -3.25 -11.68
CA HIS A 32 -2.67 -4.07 -12.69
C HIS A 32 -3.53 -5.30 -13.05
N PRO A 33 -3.50 -5.82 -14.30
CA PRO A 33 -4.30 -6.99 -14.69
C PRO A 33 -4.08 -8.23 -13.80
N SER A 34 -2.87 -8.41 -13.27
CA SER A 34 -2.53 -9.51 -12.35
C SER A 34 -2.95 -9.25 -10.89
N GLU A 35 -3.44 -8.06 -10.57
CA GLU A 35 -3.92 -7.75 -9.22
C GLU A 35 -5.37 -8.20 -9.05
N THR A 36 -5.65 -9.01 -8.03
CA THR A 36 -7.02 -9.41 -7.68
C THR A 36 -7.76 -8.29 -6.93
N GLU A 37 -9.09 -8.37 -6.89
CA GLU A 37 -9.91 -7.38 -6.18
C GLU A 37 -9.68 -7.44 -4.67
N GLU A 38 -9.44 -8.63 -4.13
CA GLU A 38 -9.07 -8.84 -2.73
C GLU A 38 -7.76 -8.14 -2.43
N ARG A 39 -6.74 -8.31 -3.28
CA ARG A 39 -5.44 -7.64 -3.09
C ARG A 39 -5.59 -6.12 -3.11
N MET A 40 -6.32 -5.59 -4.10
CA MET A 40 -6.60 -4.16 -4.19
C MET A 40 -7.30 -3.67 -2.92
N THR A 41 -8.32 -4.41 -2.45
CA THR A 41 -9.06 -4.10 -1.22
C THR A 41 -8.13 -4.05 -0.01
N VAL A 42 -7.20 -4.99 0.13
CA VAL A 42 -6.22 -4.97 1.23
C VAL A 42 -5.29 -3.75 1.13
N ARG A 43 -4.93 -3.28 -0.08
CA ARG A 43 -4.22 -1.99 -0.23
C ARG A 43 -5.07 -0.80 0.25
N LEU A 44 -6.36 -0.79 -0.05
CA LEU A 44 -7.27 0.28 0.42
C LEU A 44 -7.41 0.25 1.96
N LEU A 45 -7.50 -0.94 2.55
CA LEU A 45 -7.51 -1.09 4.01
C LEU A 45 -6.20 -0.62 4.63
N ALA A 46 -5.05 -0.96 4.02
CA ALA A 46 -3.75 -0.48 4.43
C ALA A 46 -3.65 1.04 4.39
N TYR A 47 -4.18 1.67 3.33
CA TYR A 47 -4.23 3.11 3.18
C TYR A 47 -5.04 3.78 4.29
N ALA A 48 -6.23 3.25 4.62
CA ALA A 48 -7.05 3.79 5.70
C ALA A 48 -6.39 3.59 7.07
N PHE A 49 -5.84 2.41 7.33
CA PHE A 49 -5.28 2.03 8.62
C PHE A 49 -4.01 2.81 8.98
N TRP A 50 -3.17 3.11 7.98
CA TRP A 50 -1.95 3.90 8.17
C TRP A 50 -2.01 5.26 7.49
N TYR A 51 -3.21 5.82 7.34
CA TYR A 51 -3.39 7.09 6.62
C TYR A 51 -2.41 8.18 7.08
N ASN A 52 -1.81 8.85 6.11
CA ASN A 52 -1.01 10.04 6.22
C ASN A 52 -1.14 10.81 4.89
N GLU A 53 -1.07 12.14 4.90
CA GLU A 53 -1.13 12.97 3.68
C GLU A 53 0.03 12.69 2.69
N GLN A 54 1.20 12.24 3.18
CA GLN A 54 2.32 11.79 2.35
C GLN A 54 2.24 10.30 1.97
N LEU A 55 1.22 9.56 2.41
CA LEU A 55 1.03 8.16 2.04
C LEU A 55 0.55 8.06 0.58
N SER A 56 1.21 7.24 -0.22
CA SER A 56 0.86 7.01 -1.62
C SER A 56 0.91 5.53 -2.01
N PHE A 57 0.12 5.17 -3.02
CA PHE A 57 0.14 3.83 -3.61
C PHE A 57 1.38 3.67 -4.48
N GLY A 58 2.15 2.61 -4.24
CA GLY A 58 3.21 2.17 -5.14
C GLY A 58 2.68 1.23 -6.23
N ARG A 59 3.57 0.82 -7.12
CA ARG A 59 3.30 -0.14 -8.21
C ARG A 59 3.23 -1.59 -7.73
N GLY A 60 3.78 -1.92 -6.55
CA GLY A 60 3.65 -3.22 -5.90
C GLY A 60 3.94 -4.40 -6.83
N LEU A 61 2.93 -5.22 -7.16
CA LEU A 61 3.13 -6.43 -7.98
C LEU A 61 3.75 -6.18 -9.36
N SER A 62 3.60 -4.97 -9.92
CA SER A 62 4.16 -4.66 -11.23
C SER A 62 5.58 -4.09 -11.17
N ASP A 63 6.13 -3.85 -9.98
CA ASP A 63 7.47 -3.32 -9.81
C ASP A 63 8.08 -3.81 -8.49
N VAL A 64 9.09 -4.69 -8.57
CA VAL A 64 9.70 -5.32 -7.40
C VAL A 64 10.40 -4.32 -6.47
N ASP A 65 10.79 -3.16 -7.00
CA ASP A 65 11.48 -2.10 -6.28
C ASP A 65 10.52 -1.13 -5.56
N GLU A 66 9.20 -1.28 -5.75
CA GLU A 66 8.18 -0.48 -5.08
C GLU A 66 7.30 -1.32 -4.13
N PRO A 67 6.87 -0.75 -2.99
CA PRO A 67 5.90 -1.38 -2.11
C PRO A 67 4.48 -1.36 -2.71
N ALA A 68 3.54 -1.98 -1.99
CA ALA A 68 2.13 -1.73 -2.23
C ALA A 68 1.73 -0.28 -1.89
N LEU A 69 2.25 0.25 -0.76
CA LEU A 69 2.12 1.66 -0.37
C LEU A 69 3.39 2.13 0.37
N TRP A 70 3.65 3.43 0.34
CA TRP A 70 4.70 4.04 1.14
C TRP A 70 4.36 5.45 1.61
N GLU A 71 4.88 5.80 2.77
CA GLU A 71 5.01 7.19 3.22
C GLU A 71 6.44 7.62 2.98
N LYS A 72 6.62 8.79 2.36
CA LYS A 72 7.94 9.38 2.14
C LYS A 72 8.04 10.76 2.77
N SER A 73 9.23 11.07 3.27
CA SER A 73 9.59 12.43 3.67
C SER A 73 9.68 13.37 2.45
N LEU A 74 9.74 14.67 2.70
CA LEU A 74 9.92 15.68 1.64
C LEU A 74 11.25 15.54 0.88
N ASP A 75 12.25 14.87 1.47
CA ASP A 75 13.53 14.55 0.83
C ASP A 75 13.53 13.16 0.14
N ASP A 76 12.35 12.61 -0.13
CA ASP A 76 12.11 11.31 -0.79
C ASP A 76 12.60 10.05 -0.02
N ARG A 77 13.07 10.20 1.21
CA ARG A 77 13.38 9.05 2.10
C ARG A 77 12.11 8.31 2.51
N VAL A 78 12.12 6.98 2.49
CA VAL A 78 10.95 6.14 2.83
C VAL A 78 10.79 6.03 4.36
N LEU A 79 9.73 6.63 4.89
CA LEU A 79 9.40 6.60 6.31
C LEU A 79 8.65 5.32 6.70
N HIS A 80 7.71 4.90 5.84
CA HIS A 80 6.93 3.68 6.05
C HIS A 80 6.82 2.89 4.75
N TRP A 81 7.29 1.64 4.75
CA TRP A 81 7.11 0.67 3.67
C TRP A 81 5.97 -0.30 4.01
N ILE A 82 4.96 -0.41 3.15
CA ILE A 82 3.79 -1.24 3.40
C ILE A 82 3.62 -2.29 2.29
N GLU A 83 3.66 -3.56 2.70
CA GLU A 83 3.39 -4.71 1.84
C GLU A 83 1.99 -5.29 2.11
N VAL A 84 1.45 -6.00 1.10
CA VAL A 84 0.21 -6.76 1.22
C VAL A 84 0.39 -8.15 0.61
N GLY A 85 -0.24 -9.15 1.22
CA GLY A 85 -0.20 -10.55 0.76
C GLY A 85 0.81 -11.39 1.54
N GLN A 86 1.59 -12.22 0.83
CA GLN A 86 2.48 -13.21 1.44
C GLN A 86 3.90 -13.09 0.89
N PRO A 87 4.62 -11.97 1.15
CA PRO A 87 6.01 -11.85 0.76
C PRO A 87 6.88 -12.86 1.53
N ASP A 88 7.95 -13.32 0.90
CA ASP A 88 8.95 -14.14 1.58
C ASP A 88 9.81 -13.30 2.56
N ALA A 89 10.60 -14.00 3.36
CA ALA A 89 11.47 -13.38 4.36
C ALA A 89 12.58 -12.53 3.74
N ASP A 90 13.06 -12.90 2.55
CA ASP A 90 14.11 -12.17 1.85
C ASP A 90 13.61 -10.80 1.38
N ARG A 91 12.39 -10.73 0.84
CA ARG A 91 11.72 -9.47 0.49
C ARG A 91 11.53 -8.61 1.73
N LEU A 92 11.00 -9.15 2.82
CA LEU A 92 10.82 -8.38 4.06
C LEU A 92 12.14 -7.85 4.62
N THR A 93 13.21 -8.66 4.57
CA THR A 93 14.56 -8.24 4.98
C THR A 93 15.09 -7.12 4.08
N TRP A 94 14.89 -7.21 2.77
CA TRP A 94 15.33 -6.19 1.83
C TRP A 94 14.54 -4.87 2.01
N CYS A 95 13.22 -4.94 2.15
CA CYS A 95 12.35 -3.78 2.35
C CYS A 95 12.67 -3.04 3.65
N SER A 96 12.84 -3.78 4.76
CA SER A 96 13.10 -3.19 6.08
C SER A 96 14.41 -2.42 6.17
N ARG A 97 15.41 -2.73 5.35
CA ARG A 97 16.67 -1.97 5.29
C ARG A 97 16.51 -0.59 4.62
N ARG A 98 15.40 -0.35 3.92
CA ARG A 98 15.16 0.86 3.12
C ARG A 98 14.24 1.85 3.81
N THR A 99 13.74 1.54 5.01
CA THR A 99 12.73 2.34 5.70
C THR A 99 12.89 2.29 7.21
N GLU A 100 12.29 3.25 7.91
CA GLU A 100 12.25 3.26 9.37
C GLU A 100 11.18 2.32 9.93
N ARG A 101 10.09 2.11 9.18
CA ARG A 101 8.98 1.24 9.56
C ARG A 101 8.56 0.34 8.40
N THR A 102 8.46 -0.96 8.65
CA THR A 102 7.88 -1.93 7.70
C THR A 102 6.60 -2.53 8.26
N SER A 103 5.52 -2.49 7.47
CA SER A 103 4.25 -3.15 7.78
C SER A 103 3.92 -4.19 6.70
N LEU A 104 3.27 -5.28 7.12
CA LEU A 104 2.67 -6.26 6.22
C LEU A 104 1.20 -6.45 6.63
N LEU A 105 0.29 -6.22 5.68
CA LEU A 105 -1.09 -6.71 5.78
C LEU A 105 -1.20 -8.05 5.05
N ALA A 106 -1.01 -9.12 5.81
CA ALA A 106 -1.11 -10.48 5.29
C ALA A 106 -2.57 -10.90 5.08
N TYR A 107 -2.82 -11.63 4.00
CA TYR A 107 -4.13 -12.24 3.72
C TYR A 107 -3.94 -13.56 2.94
N GLY A 108 -5.01 -14.36 2.88
CA GLY A 108 -4.98 -15.70 2.28
C GLY A 108 -4.58 -16.80 3.27
N SER A 109 -4.72 -18.06 2.85
CA SER A 109 -4.27 -19.21 3.63
C SER A 109 -2.75 -19.33 3.56
N PRO A 110 -2.05 -19.72 4.64
CA PRO A 110 -0.70 -20.24 4.53
C PRO A 110 -0.70 -21.40 3.53
N GLY A 111 0.21 -21.35 2.56
CA GLY A 111 0.51 -22.50 1.69
C GLY A 111 1.28 -23.59 2.43
#